data_AF-A0A2N1Q8U7-F1
#
_entry.id   AF-A0A2N1Q8U7-F1
#
_cell.length_a   1.000
_cell.length_b   1.000
_cell.length_c   1.000
_cell.angle_alpha   90.00
_cell.angle_beta   90.00
_cell.angle_gamma   90.00
#
_symmetry.space_group_name_H-M   'P 1'
#
loop_
_entity.id
_entity.type
_entity.pdbx_description
1 polymer ?
#
loop_
_entity_poly.entity_id
_entity_poly.type
_entity_poly.pdbx_seq_one_letter_code
_entity_poly.pdbx_strand_id
1 'polypeptide(L)'
;MNKKTIIAISVFFLFFGAIVLVALKTPNRNDFLTRYDLDGMSVKEIVSYLENRLDEPANFSAGITGSKLLLGDANHQVELDLPNGQFYLSFAPYINQTHPCANHNLVTCRGELKNISFAVKVVDSQTNSTIFEDNITSSANGFAGIWLPKNKNYQLTVTYNGLSATDEVSTFSTSNTCLTTLKLN
;
A
#
# COMPACT_ATOMS: atom_id res chain seq x y z
N MET A 1 83.60 -8.11 -39.47
CA MET A 1 82.36 -8.20 -40.28
C MET A 1 81.21 -8.48 -39.33
N ASN A 2 80.66 -7.45 -38.71
CA ASN A 2 79.48 -6.68 -39.14
C ASN A 2 78.13 -7.38 -38.87
N LYS A 3 77.54 -6.96 -37.74
CA LYS A 3 76.13 -6.62 -37.48
C LYS A 3 75.06 -7.67 -37.84
N LYS A 4 74.24 -8.00 -36.84
CA LYS A 4 72.86 -7.49 -36.74
C LYS A 4 72.31 -7.64 -35.31
N THR A 5 72.03 -6.48 -34.72
CA THR A 5 71.22 -6.24 -33.53
C THR A 5 69.77 -6.59 -33.82
N ILE A 6 69.08 -7.32 -32.93
CA ILE A 6 67.65 -7.08 -32.63
C ILE A 6 67.44 -7.33 -31.13
N ILE A 7 67.23 -6.25 -30.41
CA ILE A 7 66.72 -6.20 -29.05
C ILE A 7 65.21 -6.42 -29.17
N ALA A 8 64.68 -7.52 -28.63
CA ALA A 8 63.25 -7.69 -28.42
C ALA A 8 62.92 -7.26 -26.98
N ILE A 9 62.75 -5.95 -26.79
CA ILE A 9 61.89 -5.42 -25.73
C ILE A 9 60.47 -5.78 -26.18
N SER A 10 59.68 -6.44 -25.32
CA SER A 10 58.22 -6.24 -25.16
C SER A 10 57.57 -7.46 -24.50
N VAL A 11 56.66 -7.37 -23.55
CA VAL A 11 56.10 -6.28 -22.76
C VAL A 11 55.47 -7.02 -21.56
N PHE A 12 55.79 -6.58 -20.36
CA PHE A 12 55.21 -7.06 -19.12
C PHE A 12 53.83 -6.42 -18.95
N PHE A 13 52.77 -7.00 -19.53
CA PHE A 13 51.40 -6.58 -19.22
C PHE A 13 50.87 -7.42 -18.06
N LEU A 14 51.11 -6.90 -16.86
CA LEU A 14 50.23 -7.10 -15.70
C LEU A 14 48.81 -6.68 -16.11
N PHE A 15 47.97 -7.64 -16.49
CA PHE A 15 46.52 -7.42 -16.54
C PHE A 15 46.00 -7.44 -15.09
N PHE A 16 46.34 -6.39 -14.34
CA PHE A 16 45.68 -6.10 -13.08
C PHE A 16 44.26 -5.63 -13.39
N GLY A 17 43.30 -6.23 -12.70
CA GLY A 17 41.89 -6.15 -13.01
C GLY A 17 41.32 -4.73 -13.03
N ALA A 18 40.36 -4.55 -13.94
CA ALA A 18 39.24 -3.66 -13.73
C ALA A 18 37.97 -4.44 -14.08
N ILE A 19 37.64 -5.45 -13.26
CA ILE A 19 36.24 -5.82 -13.12
C ILE A 19 35.61 -4.60 -12.44
N VAL A 20 35.03 -3.71 -13.24
CA VAL A 20 34.14 -2.68 -12.72
C VAL A 20 32.93 -3.43 -12.19
N LEU A 21 32.99 -3.77 -10.91
CA LEU A 21 31.83 -4.18 -10.14
C LEU A 21 30.93 -2.94 -10.09
N VAL A 22 30.05 -2.79 -11.07
CA VAL A 22 28.91 -1.90 -10.93
C VAL A 22 28.10 -2.51 -9.80
N ALA A 23 28.35 -2.03 -8.58
CA ALA A 23 27.45 -2.27 -7.47
C ALA A 23 26.10 -1.69 -7.90
N LEU A 24 25.18 -2.56 -8.31
CA LEU A 24 23.78 -2.20 -8.42
C LEU A 24 23.38 -1.74 -7.02
N LYS A 25 23.38 -0.43 -6.79
CA LYS A 25 22.80 0.16 -5.59
C LYS A 25 21.33 -0.20 -5.66
N THR A 26 20.91 -1.24 -4.95
CA THR A 26 19.54 -1.37 -4.51
C THR A 26 19.24 -0.05 -3.79
N PRO A 27 18.32 0.80 -4.27
CA PRO A 27 18.04 2.04 -3.58
C PRO A 27 17.65 1.72 -2.15
N ASN A 28 18.21 2.49 -1.24
CA ASN A 28 17.82 2.38 0.14
C ASN A 28 16.32 2.71 0.25
N ARG A 29 15.59 2.10 1.19
CA ARG A 29 14.18 2.39 1.48
C ARG A 29 13.89 3.90 1.46
N ASN A 30 14.78 4.69 2.07
CA ASN A 30 14.62 6.14 2.16
C ASN A 30 14.72 6.84 0.80
N ASP A 31 15.54 6.35 -0.13
CA ASP A 31 15.65 6.90 -1.49
C ASP A 31 14.35 6.68 -2.27
N PHE A 32 13.71 5.53 -2.08
CA PHE A 32 12.40 5.24 -2.66
C PHE A 32 11.33 6.17 -2.10
N LEU A 33 11.25 6.31 -0.77
CA LEU A 33 10.26 7.18 -0.13
C LEU A 33 10.45 8.64 -0.54
N THR A 34 11.70 9.11 -0.62
CA THR A 34 12.01 10.48 -1.07
C THR A 34 11.56 10.72 -2.51
N ARG A 35 11.79 9.75 -3.41
CA ARG A 35 11.40 9.85 -4.84
C ARG A 35 9.90 10.04 -5.04
N TYR A 36 9.09 9.46 -4.16
CA TYR A 36 7.63 9.48 -4.25
C TYR A 36 6.98 10.47 -3.28
N ASP A 37 7.77 11.38 -2.70
CA ASP A 37 7.32 12.40 -1.75
C ASP A 37 6.64 11.80 -0.49
N LEU A 38 7.10 10.62 -0.06
CA LEU A 38 6.60 9.89 1.12
C LEU A 38 7.58 9.93 2.31
N ASP A 39 8.77 10.50 2.13
CA ASP A 39 9.76 10.60 3.19
C ASP A 39 9.27 11.48 4.35
N GLY A 40 9.59 11.09 5.57
CA GLY A 40 9.13 11.76 6.79
C GLY A 40 7.67 11.50 7.19
N MET A 41 6.84 10.88 6.34
CA MET A 41 5.47 10.51 6.69
C MET A 41 5.42 9.22 7.51
N SER A 42 4.50 9.16 8.47
CA SER A 42 4.09 7.90 9.09
C SER A 42 3.29 7.04 8.11
N VAL A 43 3.21 5.73 8.37
CA VAL A 43 2.41 4.81 7.54
C VAL A 43 0.94 5.24 7.42
N LYS A 44 0.37 5.85 8.46
CA LYS A 44 -1.01 6.38 8.41
C LYS A 44 -1.14 7.55 7.44
N GLU A 45 -0.18 8.46 7.48
CA GLU A 45 -0.13 9.61 6.57
C GLU A 45 0.09 9.16 5.14
N ILE A 46 0.98 8.18 4.89
CA ILE A 46 1.18 7.60 3.55
C ILE A 46 -0.11 6.99 3.02
N VAL A 47 -0.80 6.16 3.83
CA VAL A 47 -2.08 5.55 3.41
C VAL A 47 -3.10 6.63 3.08
N SER A 48 -3.28 7.62 3.97
CA SER A 48 -4.25 8.71 3.75
C SER A 48 -3.92 9.57 2.53
N TYR A 49 -2.65 9.86 2.30
CA TYR A 49 -2.17 10.61 1.15
C TYR A 49 -2.46 9.84 -0.15
N LEU A 50 -2.15 8.55 -0.20
CA LEU A 50 -2.34 7.72 -1.39
C LEU A 50 -3.82 7.46 -1.72
N GLU A 51 -4.70 7.28 -0.72
CA GLU A 51 -6.16 7.12 -0.95
C GLU A 51 -6.79 8.36 -1.62
N ASN A 52 -6.23 9.55 -1.37
CA ASN A 52 -6.72 10.82 -1.93
C ASN A 52 -6.07 11.19 -3.26
N ARG A 53 -5.01 10.49 -3.65
CA ARG A 53 -4.28 10.74 -4.88
C ARG A 53 -4.96 10.00 -6.04
N LEU A 54 -5.05 10.66 -7.20
CA LEU A 54 -5.63 10.09 -8.43
C LEU A 54 -4.70 10.23 -9.64
N ASP A 55 -3.52 10.83 -9.47
CA ASP A 55 -2.52 11.13 -10.47
C ASP A 55 -1.25 10.30 -10.22
N GLU A 56 -1.42 8.99 -10.17
CA GLU A 56 -0.33 8.10 -9.77
C GLU A 56 0.69 7.91 -10.90
N PRO A 57 2.00 7.94 -10.60
CA PRO A 57 3.03 7.78 -11.61
C PRO A 57 2.95 6.42 -12.31
N ALA A 58 3.37 6.37 -13.57
CA ALA A 58 3.47 5.10 -14.30
C ALA A 58 4.33 4.09 -13.54
N ASN A 59 3.85 2.85 -13.46
CA ASN A 59 4.47 1.72 -12.75
C ASN A 59 4.54 1.86 -11.22
N PHE A 60 3.97 2.92 -10.61
CA PHE A 60 3.85 3.00 -9.16
C PHE A 60 2.74 2.05 -8.66
N SER A 61 3.02 1.37 -7.56
CA SER A 61 2.08 0.46 -6.91
C SER A 61 2.10 0.70 -5.40
N ALA A 62 0.91 0.67 -4.81
CA ALA A 62 0.76 0.68 -3.37
C ALA A 62 -0.42 -0.21 -2.95
N GLY A 63 -0.14 -1.18 -2.10
CA GLY A 63 -1.14 -2.10 -1.57
C GLY A 63 -0.94 -2.30 -0.07
N ILE A 64 -2.03 -2.51 0.66
CA ILE A 64 -1.98 -2.73 2.10
C ILE A 64 -2.54 -4.09 2.45
N THR A 65 -1.80 -4.87 3.23
CA THR A 65 -2.19 -6.19 3.74
C THR A 65 -2.51 -6.10 5.23
N GLY A 66 -2.93 -7.20 5.85
CA GLY A 66 -3.16 -7.22 7.30
C GLY A 66 -1.91 -6.93 8.15
N SER A 67 -0.70 -6.97 7.57
CA SER A 67 0.56 -6.79 8.30
C SER A 67 1.50 -5.72 7.73
N LYS A 68 1.41 -5.37 6.45
CA LYS A 68 2.37 -4.49 5.77
C LYS A 68 1.69 -3.52 4.82
N LEU A 69 2.30 -2.34 4.66
CA LEU A 69 2.11 -1.50 3.49
C LEU A 69 3.22 -1.84 2.48
N LEU A 70 2.82 -2.24 1.28
CA LEU A 70 3.68 -2.63 0.18
C LEU A 70 3.70 -1.49 -0.83
N LEU A 71 4.87 -0.92 -1.08
CA LEU A 71 5.10 0.12 -2.08
C LEU A 71 6.07 -0.42 -3.14
N GLY A 72 5.88 -0.04 -4.40
CA GLY A 72 6.79 -0.49 -5.44
C GLY A 72 6.74 0.33 -6.71
N ASP A 73 7.80 0.22 -7.48
CA ASP A 73 7.93 0.73 -8.85
C ASP A 73 8.45 -0.36 -9.79
N ALA A 74 8.81 -0.02 -11.03
CA ALA A 74 9.32 -0.97 -12.02
C ALA A 74 10.58 -1.76 -11.57
N ASN A 75 11.36 -1.21 -10.64
CA ASN A 75 12.69 -1.73 -10.28
C ASN A 75 12.82 -2.02 -8.77
N HIS A 76 11.92 -1.49 -7.93
CA HIS A 76 12.07 -1.48 -6.47
C HIS A 76 10.79 -1.87 -5.75
N GLN A 77 10.96 -2.50 -4.58
CA GLN A 77 9.89 -2.77 -3.63
C GLN A 77 10.32 -2.34 -2.23
N VAL A 78 9.38 -1.76 -1.49
CA VAL A 78 9.55 -1.30 -0.11
C VAL A 78 8.37 -1.83 0.71
N GLU A 79 8.69 -2.44 1.84
CA GLU A 79 7.68 -2.84 2.82
C GLU A 79 7.78 -1.98 4.08
N LEU A 80 6.64 -1.51 4.57
CA LEU A 80 6.53 -0.76 5.81
C LEU A 80 5.63 -1.52 6.79
N ASP A 81 6.07 -1.62 8.04
CA ASP A 81 5.26 -2.19 9.12
C ASP A 81 4.06 -1.29 9.42
N LEU A 82 2.88 -1.91 9.59
CA LEU A 82 1.72 -1.19 10.10
C LEU A 82 1.93 -0.79 11.57
N PRO A 83 1.26 0.27 12.06
CA PRO A 83 1.28 0.62 13.47
C PRO A 83 0.94 -0.58 14.37
N ASN A 84 1.67 -0.70 15.49
CA ASN A 84 1.55 -1.84 16.41
C ASN A 84 0.10 -2.04 16.86
N GLY A 85 -0.38 -3.28 16.75
CA GLY A 85 -1.74 -3.66 17.14
C GLY A 85 -2.85 -3.10 16.24
N GLN A 86 -2.53 -2.47 15.10
CA GLN A 86 -3.52 -1.88 14.20
C GLN A 86 -3.61 -2.58 12.84
N PHE A 87 -4.84 -2.68 12.36
CA PHE A 87 -5.25 -3.20 11.06
C PHE A 87 -5.94 -2.08 10.29
N TYR A 88 -5.64 -1.91 9.00
CA TYR A 88 -6.34 -0.95 8.17
C TYR A 88 -7.38 -1.67 7.32
N LEU A 89 -8.65 -1.29 7.51
CA LEU A 89 -9.75 -1.69 6.65
C LEU A 89 -10.11 -0.53 5.73
N SER A 90 -10.04 -0.77 4.43
CA SER A 90 -10.56 0.14 3.41
C SER A 90 -11.84 -0.45 2.83
N PHE A 91 -12.94 0.29 2.90
CA PHE A 91 -14.25 -0.17 2.46
C PHE A 91 -14.86 0.80 1.45
N ALA A 92 -15.57 0.26 0.45
CA ALA A 92 -16.26 1.02 -0.59
C ALA A 92 -17.72 0.57 -0.68
N PRO A 93 -18.64 1.25 0.01
CA PRO A 93 -20.07 1.03 -0.13
C PRO A 93 -20.54 1.37 -1.55
N TYR A 94 -21.56 0.68 -2.02
CA TYR A 94 -22.11 0.88 -3.36
C TYR A 94 -23.63 0.69 -3.41
N ILE A 95 -24.26 1.25 -4.43
CA ILE A 95 -25.68 1.11 -4.74
C ILE A 95 -25.84 0.23 -5.98
N ASN A 96 -25.13 0.53 -7.09
CA ASN A 96 -25.38 -0.14 -8.37
C ASN A 96 -24.30 -1.18 -8.71
N GLN A 97 -23.02 -0.81 -8.57
CA GLN A 97 -21.92 -1.64 -9.05
C GLN A 97 -20.75 -1.73 -8.07
N THR A 98 -20.09 -2.89 -8.08
CA THR A 98 -18.90 -3.17 -7.30
C THR A 98 -17.90 -4.00 -8.11
N HIS A 99 -16.74 -4.27 -7.53
CA HIS A 99 -15.72 -5.17 -8.05
C HIS A 99 -15.12 -6.01 -6.91
N PRO A 100 -14.68 -7.25 -7.18
CA PRO A 100 -14.01 -8.06 -6.16
C PRO A 100 -12.67 -7.43 -5.80
N CYS A 101 -12.34 -7.46 -4.51
CA CYS A 101 -11.09 -6.92 -3.97
C CYS A 101 -10.73 -7.69 -2.70
N ALA A 102 -9.46 -8.09 -2.56
CA ALA A 102 -8.99 -8.83 -1.39
C ALA A 102 -8.08 -7.94 -0.53
N ASN A 103 -6.89 -7.63 -1.04
CA ASN A 103 -6.03 -6.58 -0.48
C ASN A 103 -6.30 -5.26 -1.19
N HIS A 104 -6.46 -4.20 -0.42
CA HIS A 104 -6.75 -2.88 -0.97
C HIS A 104 -5.54 -2.37 -1.74
N ASN A 105 -5.79 -1.96 -2.98
CA ASN A 105 -4.82 -1.25 -3.79
C ASN A 105 -5.14 0.25 -3.70
N LEU A 106 -4.27 0.98 -3.01
CA LEU A 106 -4.44 2.41 -2.73
C LEU A 106 -4.40 3.25 -4.02
N VAL A 107 -3.85 2.70 -5.10
CA VAL A 107 -3.59 3.39 -6.37
C VAL A 107 -4.62 3.05 -7.44
N THR A 108 -5.11 1.82 -7.55
CA THR A 108 -5.93 1.41 -8.71
C THR A 108 -7.39 1.08 -8.37
N CYS A 109 -7.72 0.75 -7.13
CA CYS A 109 -9.10 0.46 -6.75
C CYS A 109 -9.94 1.73 -6.81
N ARG A 110 -11.15 1.62 -7.38
CA ARG A 110 -12.09 2.74 -7.53
C ARG A 110 -13.49 2.34 -7.10
N GLY A 111 -13.99 2.98 -6.04
CA GLY A 111 -15.36 2.84 -5.55
C GLY A 111 -16.35 3.70 -6.33
N GLU A 112 -17.64 3.32 -6.25
CA GLU A 112 -18.74 4.05 -6.88
C GLU A 112 -18.98 5.41 -6.21
N LEU A 113 -19.00 5.43 -4.88
CA LEU A 113 -19.43 6.58 -4.08
C LEU A 113 -18.23 7.38 -3.55
N LYS A 114 -17.86 8.46 -4.24
CA LYS A 114 -16.67 9.29 -3.98
C LYS A 114 -17.01 10.57 -3.22
N ASN A 115 -16.20 10.95 -2.25
CA ASN A 115 -16.40 12.15 -1.43
C ASN A 115 -17.78 12.17 -0.74
N ILE A 116 -18.27 10.99 -0.32
CA ILE A 116 -19.55 10.82 0.36
C ILE A 116 -19.29 10.54 1.84
N SER A 117 -20.03 11.22 2.72
CA SER A 117 -20.03 10.95 4.15
C SER A 117 -20.98 9.82 4.48
N PHE A 118 -20.48 8.78 5.14
CA PHE A 118 -21.24 7.64 5.63
C PHE A 118 -21.28 7.65 7.14
N ALA A 119 -22.44 7.29 7.73
CA ALA A 119 -22.49 6.94 9.15
C ALA A 119 -21.96 5.51 9.30
N VAL A 120 -20.94 5.32 10.14
CA VAL A 120 -20.22 4.06 10.25
C VAL A 120 -20.23 3.60 11.70
N LYS A 121 -20.62 2.34 11.93
CA LYS A 121 -20.57 1.69 13.23
C LYS A 121 -19.79 0.39 13.15
N VAL A 122 -18.86 0.20 14.08
CA VAL A 122 -18.06 -1.02 14.23
C VAL A 122 -18.27 -1.58 15.63
N VAL A 123 -18.69 -2.84 15.70
CA VAL A 123 -18.95 -3.56 16.96
C VAL A 123 -18.04 -4.79 17.03
N ASP A 124 -17.38 -5.01 18.16
CA ASP A 124 -16.62 -6.25 18.41
C ASP A 124 -17.58 -7.44 18.56
N SER A 125 -17.47 -8.42 17.65
CA SER A 125 -18.45 -9.52 17.54
C SER A 125 -18.41 -10.49 18.73
N GLN A 126 -17.38 -10.43 19.59
CA GLN A 126 -17.29 -11.28 20.79
C GLN A 126 -17.88 -10.61 22.03
N THR A 127 -17.66 -9.30 22.16
CA THR A 127 -18.04 -8.53 23.36
C THR A 127 -19.30 -7.71 23.18
N ASN A 128 -19.76 -7.53 21.94
CA ASN A 128 -20.82 -6.60 21.54
C ASN A 128 -20.55 -5.14 21.94
N SER A 129 -19.28 -4.77 22.15
CA SER A 129 -18.89 -3.39 22.45
C SER A 129 -18.72 -2.58 21.17
N THR A 130 -19.21 -1.34 21.17
CA THR A 130 -18.93 -0.39 20.09
C THR A 130 -17.46 0.04 20.13
N ILE A 131 -16.76 -0.19 19.03
CA ILE A 131 -15.35 0.18 18.85
C ILE A 131 -15.21 1.51 18.11
N PHE A 132 -16.16 1.79 17.21
CA PHE A 132 -16.23 3.02 16.45
C PHE A 132 -17.69 3.32 16.11
N GLU A 133 -18.10 4.59 16.23
CA GLU A 133 -19.42 5.07 15.84
C GLU A 133 -19.31 6.56 15.51
N ASP A 134 -19.04 6.87 14.25
CA ASP A 134 -18.92 8.25 13.74
C ASP A 134 -19.07 8.25 12.20
N ASN A 135 -19.03 9.43 11.60
CA ASN A 135 -19.03 9.59 10.17
C ASN A 135 -17.63 9.40 9.57
N ILE A 136 -17.55 8.71 8.43
CA ILE A 136 -16.33 8.64 7.60
C ILE A 136 -16.68 9.08 6.20
N THR A 137 -15.88 10.02 5.66
CA THR A 137 -16.01 10.46 4.27
C THR A 137 -15.12 9.61 3.37
N SER A 138 -15.67 9.05 2.29
CA SER A 138 -14.87 8.36 1.29
C SER A 138 -13.95 9.34 0.55
N SER A 139 -12.74 8.88 0.23
CA SER A 139 -11.75 9.65 -0.50
C SER A 139 -12.14 9.80 -1.98
N ALA A 140 -11.33 10.53 -2.74
CA ALA A 140 -11.55 10.76 -4.17
C ALA A 140 -11.57 9.46 -5.01
N ASN A 141 -10.94 8.39 -4.52
CA ASN A 141 -11.00 7.07 -5.13
C ASN A 141 -12.29 6.28 -4.80
N GLY A 142 -13.13 6.77 -3.89
CA GLY A 142 -14.40 6.12 -3.49
C GLY A 142 -14.29 5.14 -2.33
N PHE A 143 -13.12 5.02 -1.70
CA PHE A 143 -12.90 4.20 -0.51
C PHE A 143 -12.87 5.06 0.75
N ALA A 144 -13.40 4.51 1.84
CA ALA A 144 -13.31 5.05 3.18
C ALA A 144 -12.44 4.10 4.03
N GLY A 145 -11.53 4.69 4.81
CA GLY A 145 -10.55 3.94 5.59
C GLY A 145 -10.77 4.03 7.09
N ILE A 146 -10.55 2.94 7.81
CA ILE A 146 -10.56 2.92 9.28
C ILE A 146 -9.44 2.04 9.84
N TRP A 147 -8.78 2.53 10.89
CA TRP A 147 -7.80 1.76 11.66
C TRP A 147 -8.48 1.07 12.83
N LEU A 148 -8.41 -0.26 12.87
CA LEU A 148 -9.05 -1.11 13.87
C LEU A 148 -8.01 -1.89 14.70
N PRO A 149 -8.32 -2.26 15.94
CA PRO A 149 -7.49 -3.20 16.68
C PRO A 149 -7.34 -4.54 15.94
N LYS A 150 -6.14 -5.12 15.99
CA LYS A 150 -5.82 -6.41 15.34
C LYS A 150 -6.37 -7.61 16.09
N ASN A 151 -6.42 -8.74 15.37
CA ASN A 151 -6.74 -10.08 15.89
C ASN A 151 -8.14 -10.19 16.47
N LYS A 152 -9.10 -9.55 15.81
CA LYS A 152 -10.50 -9.46 16.21
C LYS A 152 -11.43 -9.70 15.04
N ASN A 153 -12.67 -10.05 15.37
CA ASN A 153 -13.79 -10.04 14.44
C ASN A 153 -14.72 -8.89 14.83
N TYR A 154 -15.23 -8.20 13.82
CA TYR A 154 -16.10 -7.04 13.95
C TYR A 154 -17.30 -7.18 13.04
N GLN A 155 -18.41 -6.59 13.45
CA GLN A 155 -19.50 -6.26 12.56
C GLN A 155 -19.39 -4.79 12.17
N LEU A 156 -19.30 -4.51 10.87
CA LEU A 156 -19.29 -3.17 10.30
C LEU A 156 -20.68 -2.88 9.71
N THR A 157 -21.31 -1.80 10.15
CA THR A 157 -22.53 -1.26 9.55
C THR A 157 -22.25 0.10 8.95
N VAL A 158 -22.73 0.31 7.73
CA VAL A 158 -22.60 1.57 7.00
C VAL A 158 -23.98 2.03 6.55
N THR A 159 -24.30 3.30 6.82
CA THR A 159 -25.59 3.90 6.48
C THR A 159 -25.39 5.20 5.69
N TYR A 160 -26.22 5.39 4.67
CA TYR A 160 -26.24 6.61 3.86
C TYR A 160 -27.62 6.82 3.24
N ASN A 161 -28.19 8.02 3.39
CA ASN A 161 -29.51 8.40 2.85
C ASN A 161 -30.64 7.40 3.15
N GLY A 162 -30.65 6.84 4.37
CA GLY A 162 -31.65 5.85 4.80
C GLY A 162 -31.42 4.43 4.28
N LEU A 163 -30.42 4.21 3.44
CA LEU A 163 -29.96 2.88 3.00
C LEU A 163 -28.87 2.36 3.95
N SER A 164 -28.79 1.05 4.14
CA SER A 164 -27.80 0.44 5.03
C SER A 164 -27.19 -0.82 4.44
N ALA A 165 -25.97 -1.13 4.86
CA ALA A 165 -25.32 -2.41 4.62
C ALA A 165 -24.56 -2.83 5.88
N THR A 166 -24.49 -4.13 6.14
CA THR A 166 -23.72 -4.71 7.24
C THR A 166 -22.88 -5.87 6.72
N ASP A 167 -21.63 -5.96 7.18
CA ASP A 167 -20.76 -7.08 6.87
C ASP A 167 -19.87 -7.46 8.07
N GLU A 168 -19.37 -8.69 8.07
CA GLU A 168 -18.42 -9.18 9.05
C GLU A 168 -16.99 -8.94 8.57
N VAL A 169 -16.15 -8.42 9.46
CA VAL A 169 -14.77 -8.05 9.20
C VAL A 169 -13.85 -8.79 10.17
N SER A 170 -12.80 -9.40 9.64
CA SER A 170 -11.71 -9.95 10.46
C SER A 170 -10.46 -9.11 10.31
N THR A 171 -9.65 -9.00 11.37
CA THR A 171 -8.46 -8.13 11.43
C THR A 171 -7.18 -8.91 11.75
N PHE A 172 -7.09 -10.14 11.26
CA PHE A 172 -5.90 -10.98 11.38
C PHE A 172 -4.87 -10.62 10.29
N SER A 173 -3.64 -11.11 10.43
CA SER A 173 -2.57 -10.84 9.45
C SER A 173 -2.89 -11.35 8.04
N THR A 174 -3.75 -12.36 7.92
CA THR A 174 -4.20 -12.94 6.65
C THR A 174 -5.56 -12.43 6.19
N SER A 175 -6.18 -11.51 6.94
CA SER A 175 -7.47 -10.95 6.60
C SER A 175 -7.36 -9.98 5.41
N ASN A 176 -8.40 -9.97 4.59
CA ASN A 176 -8.56 -9.00 3.51
C ASN A 176 -8.68 -7.58 4.08
N THR A 177 -7.97 -6.63 3.50
CA THR A 177 -8.02 -5.20 3.87
C THR A 177 -9.00 -4.40 3.03
N CYS A 178 -9.56 -5.01 1.98
CA CYS A 178 -10.49 -4.37 1.06
C CYS A 178 -11.90 -4.96 1.22
N LEU A 179 -12.89 -4.11 1.47
CA LEU A 179 -14.29 -4.52 1.64
C LEU A 179 -15.19 -3.80 0.63
N THR A 180 -15.64 -4.53 -0.38
CA THR A 180 -16.45 -4.01 -1.50
C THR A 180 -17.82 -4.70 -1.62
N THR A 181 -18.21 -5.46 -0.60
CA THR A 181 -19.46 -6.24 -0.51
C THR A 181 -20.62 -5.47 0.13
N LEU A 182 -20.39 -4.22 0.56
CA LEU A 182 -21.37 -3.34 1.21
C LEU A 182 -22.36 -2.74 0.20
N LYS A 183 -23.35 -3.52 -0.24
CA LYS A 183 -24.46 -3.02 -1.05
C LYS A 183 -25.49 -2.31 -0.19
N LEU A 184 -25.59 -0.99 -0.31
CA LEU A 184 -26.56 -0.16 0.39
C LEU A 184 -27.96 -0.38 -0.17
N ASN A 185 -28.89 -0.86 0.68
CA ASN A 185 -30.28 -1.09 0.32
C ASN A 185 -31.27 -0.72 1.45
#